data_AF-A0AB34T861-F1
#
_entry.id   AF-A0AB34T861-F1
#
_cell.length_a   1.000
_cell.length_b   1.000
_cell.length_c   1.000
_cell.angle_alpha   90.00
_cell.angle_beta   90.00
_cell.angle_gamma   90.00
#
_symmetry.space_group_name_H-M   'P 1'
#
loop_
_entity.id
_entity.type
_entity.pdbx_description
1 polymer ?
#
loop_
_entity_poly.entity_id
_entity_poly.type
_entity_poly.pdbx_seq_one_letter_code
_entity_poly.pdbx_strand_id
1 'polypeptide(L)' 'MADSRIVFVPIESRPLLGVAEAAALCGLTEKAIRCAVRRGDLLVCYVPGSSTMRIRRRDLDDWIGMLPGRMQ' A
#
# COMPACT_ATOMS: atom_id res chain seq x y z
N MET A 1 -2.97 19.52 26.46
CA MET A 1 -2.96 19.68 24.99
C MET A 1 -1.80 18.85 24.46
N ALA A 2 -2.06 17.62 24.01
CA ALA A 2 -0.99 16.74 23.57
C ALA A 2 -0.47 17.24 22.21
N ASP A 3 0.80 17.58 22.18
CA ASP A 3 1.57 17.98 21.01
C ASP A 3 1.65 16.80 20.03
N SER A 4 0.65 16.66 19.15
CA SER A 4 0.64 15.68 18.06
C SER A 4 1.67 16.09 17.01
N ARG A 5 2.96 15.97 17.34
CA ARG A 5 4.02 15.93 16.33
C ARG A 5 3.77 14.69 15.50
N ILE A 6 3.12 14.87 14.34
CA ILE A 6 3.09 13.83 13.31
C ILE A 6 4.56 13.58 12.95
N VAL A 7 5.13 12.50 13.48
CA VAL A 7 6.47 12.07 13.10
C VAL A 7 6.40 11.73 11.63
N PHE A 8 7.11 12.49 10.79
CA PHE A 8 7.22 12.18 9.38
C PHE A 8 7.93 10.84 9.24
N VAL A 9 7.19 9.81 8.85
CA VAL A 9 7.75 8.51 8.47
C VAL A 9 7.85 8.49 6.94
N PRO A 10 9.03 8.35 6.33
CA PRO A 10 9.17 8.18 4.89
C PRO A 10 8.33 7.01 4.38
N ILE A 11 7.77 7.11 3.17
CA ILE A 11 6.84 6.10 2.63
C ILE A 11 7.52 4.73 2.54
N GLU A 12 8.81 4.68 2.21
CA GLU A 12 9.61 3.44 2.21
C GLU A 12 9.66 2.73 3.57
N SER A 13 9.51 3.47 4.67
CA SER A 13 9.57 2.94 6.04
C SER A 13 8.19 2.63 6.64
N ARG A 14 7.08 2.87 5.90
CA ARG A 14 5.72 2.63 6.41
C ARG A 14 5.32 1.16 6.21
N PRO A 15 4.94 0.42 7.27
CA PRO A 15 4.51 -0.96 7.14
C PRO A 15 3.12 -1.11 6.51
N LEU A 16 2.26 -0.09 6.68
CA LEU A 16 0.90 -0.04 6.15
C LEU A 16 0.74 1.19 5.26
N LEU A 17 0.26 0.96 4.04
CA LEU A 17 0.12 1.95 2.99
C LEU A 17 -1.35 2.18 2.65
N GLY A 18 -1.71 3.42 2.36
CA GLY A 18 -2.91 3.74 1.61
C GLY A 18 -2.72 3.45 0.11
N VAL A 19 -3.81 3.56 -0.66
CA VAL A 19 -3.78 3.33 -2.11
C VAL A 19 -2.83 4.30 -2.83
N ALA A 20 -2.86 5.58 -2.46
CA ALA A 20 -1.98 6.60 -3.05
C ALA A 20 -0.50 6.33 -2.76
N GLU A 21 -0.19 5.92 -1.54
CA GLU A 21 1.19 5.60 -1.14
C GLU A 21 1.71 4.36 -1.86
N ALA A 22 0.89 3.31 -1.95
CA ALA A 22 1.23 2.10 -2.70
C ALA A 22 1.48 2.41 -4.18
N ALA A 23 0.62 3.22 -4.80
CA ALA A 23 0.73 3.66 -6.19
C ALA A 23 2.04 4.42 -6.44
N ALA A 24 2.33 5.44 -5.63
CA ALA A 24 3.55 6.24 -5.74
C ALA A 24 4.81 5.38 -5.61
N LEU A 25 4.79 4.44 -4.67
CA LEU A 25 5.92 3.61 -4.32
C LEU A 25 6.27 2.55 -5.37
N CYS A 26 5.27 1.98 -6.04
CA CYS A 26 5.50 0.99 -7.10
C CYS A 26 5.53 1.60 -8.51
N GLY A 27 5.34 2.91 -8.64
CA GLY A 27 5.28 3.61 -9.93
C GLY A 27 4.04 3.27 -10.76
N LEU A 28 2.93 2.90 -10.12
CA LEU A 28 1.66 2.57 -10.78
C LEU A 28 0.61 3.64 -10.50
N THR A 29 -0.52 3.57 -11.20
CA THR A 29 -1.68 4.44 -10.91
C THR A 29 -2.49 3.89 -9.73
N GLU A 30 -3.15 4.77 -8.97
CA GLU A 30 -4.11 4.35 -7.94
C GLU A 30 -5.21 3.43 -8.50
N LYS A 31 -5.62 3.66 -9.75
CA LYS A 31 -6.60 2.82 -10.44
C LYS A 31 -6.08 1.39 -10.59
N ALA A 32 -4.82 1.20 -10.97
CA ALA A 32 -4.22 -0.13 -11.09
C ALA A 32 -4.20 -0.86 -9.74
N ILE A 33 -3.84 -0.17 -8.66
CA ILE A 33 -3.88 -0.71 -7.29
C ILE A 33 -5.30 -1.12 -6.90
N ARG A 34 -6.29 -0.23 -7.08
CA ARG A 34 -7.71 -0.55 -6.79
C ARG A 34 -8.21 -1.71 -7.62
N CYS A 35 -7.82 -1.81 -8.89
CA CYS A 35 -8.16 -2.95 -9.74
C CYS A 35 -7.55 -4.25 -9.22
N ALA A 36 -6.28 -4.26 -8.82
CA ALA A 36 -5.63 -5.44 -8.25
C ALA A 36 -6.33 -5.93 -6.98
N VAL A 37 -6.65 -5.01 -6.07
CA VAL A 37 -7.43 -5.32 -4.86
C VAL A 37 -8.81 -5.88 -5.22
N ARG A 38 -9.52 -5.26 -6.16
CA ARG A 38 -10.86 -5.72 -6.58
C ARG A 38 -10.85 -7.11 -7.23
N ARG A 39 -9.76 -7.49 -7.90
CA ARG A 39 -9.59 -8.83 -8.47
C ARG A 39 -9.15 -9.87 -7.44
N GLY A 40 -8.70 -9.43 -6.26
CA GLY A 40 -8.14 -10.30 -5.23
C GLY A 40 -6.65 -10.61 -5.40
N ASP A 41 -5.97 -9.97 -6.36
CA ASP A 41 -4.54 -10.19 -6.62
C ASP A 41 -3.66 -9.54 -5.55
N LEU A 42 -4.13 -8.43 -4.97
CA LEU A 42 -3.43 -7.66 -3.94
C LEU A 42 -4.22 -7.68 -2.64
N LEU A 43 -3.62 -8.21 -1.59
CA LEU A 43 -4.21 -8.31 -0.27
C LEU A 43 -4.31 -6.94 0.41
N VAL A 44 -5.36 -6.80 1.22
CA VAL A 44 -5.61 -5.61 2.03
C VAL A 44 -5.94 -6.00 3.46
N CYS A 45 -5.63 -5.09 4.38
CA CYS A 45 -5.93 -5.23 5.78
C CYS A 45 -6.69 -4.01 6.28
N TYR A 46 -7.46 -4.21 7.34
CA TYR A 46 -8.21 -3.17 8.02
C TYR A 46 -7.67 -3.06 9.44
N VAL A 47 -7.39 -1.83 9.87
CA VAL A 47 -7.02 -1.58 11.27
C VAL A 47 -8.26 -1.80 12.13
N PRO A 48 -8.18 -2.48 13.28
CA PRO A 48 -9.33 -2.65 14.17
C PRO A 48 -10.02 -1.31 14.48
N GLY A 49 -11.33 -1.25 14.28
CA GLY A 49 -12.12 -0.03 14.45
C GLY A 49 -12.05 0.97 13.29
N SER A 50 -11.40 0.63 12.16
CA SER A 50 -11.35 1.47 10.95
C SER A 50 -11.95 0.75 9.75
N SER A 51 -12.77 1.46 8.98
CA SER A 51 -13.22 1.04 7.65
C SER A 51 -12.23 1.40 6.54
N THR A 52 -11.13 2.09 6.87
CA THR A 52 -10.13 2.48 5.89
C THR A 52 -9.25 1.30 5.53
N MET A 53 -9.30 0.92 4.26
CA MET A 53 -8.45 -0.12 3.67
C MET A 53 -6.98 0.30 3.69
N ARG A 54 -6.11 -0.61 4.11
CA ARG A 54 -4.64 -0.48 4.05
C ARG A 54 -4.03 -1.66 3.31
N ILE A 55 -2.88 -1.43 2.69
CA ILE A 55 -2.08 -2.43 1.99
C ILE A 55 -0.84 -2.66 2.85
N ARG A 56 -0.50 -3.91 3.15
CA ARG A 56 0.78 -4.19 3.83
C ARG A 56 1.90 -4.04 2.81
N ARG A 57 3.02 -3.45 3.25
CA ARG A 57 4.18 -3.26 2.39
C ARG A 57 4.65 -4.57 1.74
N ARG A 58 4.73 -5.64 2.54
CA ARG A 58 5.08 -6.99 2.09
C ARG A 58 4.15 -7.50 0.99
N ASP A 59 2.83 -7.41 1.20
CA ASP A 59 1.85 -7.90 0.23
C ASP A 59 1.94 -7.14 -1.11
N LEU A 60 2.25 -5.83 -1.05
CA LEU A 60 2.52 -5.02 -2.24
C LEU A 60 3.78 -5.49 -2.96
N ASP A 61 4.90 -5.66 -2.24
CA ASP A 61 6.18 -6.07 -2.82
C ASP A 61 6.07 -7.49 -3.44
N ASP A 62 5.40 -8.42 -2.76
CA ASP A 62 5.14 -9.78 -3.25
C ASP A 62 4.29 -9.75 -4.53
N TRP A 63 3.19 -8.98 -4.54
CA TRP A 63 2.34 -8.83 -5.73
C TRP A 63 3.11 -8.22 -6.91
N ILE A 64 3.91 -7.19 -6.65
CA ILE A 64 4.76 -6.55 -7.65
C ILE A 64 5.78 -7.53 -8.25
N GLY A 65 6.40 -8.38 -7.42
CA GLY A 65 7.34 -9.40 -7.87
C GLY A 65 6.71 -10.47 -8.78
N MET A 66 5.38 -10.65 -8.70
CA MET A 66 4.64 -11.59 -9.56
C MET A 66 4.18 -10.98 -10.90
N LEU A 67 4.33 -9.67 -11.12
CA LEU A 67 3.87 -9.03 -12.35
C LEU A 67 4.77 -9.39 -13.54
N PRO A 68 4.20 -9.87 -14.68
CA PRO A 68 4.99 -10.18 -15.85
C PRO A 68 5.64 -8.91 -16.43
N GLY A 69 6.96 -8.96 -16.65
CA GLY A 69 7.72 -7.88 -17.31
C GLY A 69 8.53 -6.97 -16.38
N ARG A 70 8.52 -7.16 -15.05
CA ARG A 70 9.53 -6.56 -14.18
C ARG A 70 10.76 -7.45 -14.14
N MET A 71 11.66 -7.25 -15.09
CA MET A 71 13.05 -7.68 -14.95
C MET A 71 13.61 -6.92 -13.74
N GLN A 72 14.10 -7.67 -12.76
CA GLN A 72 14.66 -7.18 -11.50
C GLN A 72 15.87 -6.27 -11.73
#